data_AF-A0A6G9Y995-F1
#
_entry.id   AF-A0A6G9Y995-F1
#
_cell.length_a   1.000
_cell.length_b   1.000
_cell.length_c   1.000
_cell.angle_alpha   90.00
_cell.angle_beta   90.00
_cell.angle_gamma   90.00
#
_symmetry.space_group_name_H-M   'P 1'
#
loop_
_entity.id
_entity.type
_entity.pdbx_description
1 polymer ?
#
loop_
_entity_poly.entity_id
_entity_poly.type
_entity_poly.pdbx_seq_one_letter_code
_entity_poly.pdbx_strand_id
1 'polypeptide(L)'
;MFGAQLGELLGGSPEGVPAAQDVLSGFDDALADGLARVGDRQAAALHALAGAVARSPLAVPVSEAVAKVNAGAIGADQLAALAAARAALLGATHDALLDRFDTALNRRRAAWDHGDHESGCVPGQLAIGCRSWLGELAITGWRGVDLDLVSSADQTVAALLADPARRRLAVLLDGFAAELAASCPIATMDRLPARRWADLWARALLLTWRSGDSVAAEAVSGRLLILGVDMHEHGTAVQAQVYGVLETAGADSRRVRVGVSAAKVDTIVGPAVWQLLGAHQHLCTALAEHRALELTDMPLTATGDLIWHDDRAQLGDAADPFATARIQLAAATAPAAAPLDRDPVHLAEPVLVEGYRIADGAMELDGHRLTLELDRLPSSGPLTAAAVTGSTACIGLLRWDGRWSLRPLAIQRKAKGQPVALHGGDWACGPTDPKVAKAQAKSGDAVAVLRERAGRLLRK
;
A
#
# COMPACT_ATOMS: atom_id res chain seq x y z
N MET A 1 -2.14 14.34 24.85
CA MET A 1 -1.20 13.34 25.40
C MET A 1 -1.25 12.12 24.49
N PHE A 2 -0.29 11.98 23.56
CA PHE A 2 -0.29 10.84 22.64
C PHE A 2 0.06 9.51 23.32
N GLY A 3 0.79 9.52 24.44
CA GLY A 3 1.14 8.28 25.16
C GLY A 3 -0.07 7.54 25.76
N ALA A 4 -1.06 8.25 26.30
CA ALA A 4 -2.31 7.63 26.74
C ALA A 4 -3.08 6.98 25.57
N GLN A 5 -3.16 7.69 24.43
CA GLN A 5 -3.79 7.19 23.21
C GLN A 5 -3.05 5.96 22.66
N LEU A 6 -1.72 5.97 22.74
CA LEU A 6 -0.88 4.83 22.37
C LEU A 6 -1.12 3.63 23.30
N GLY A 7 -1.29 3.87 24.60
CA GLY A 7 -1.66 2.82 25.55
C GLY A 7 -2.99 2.15 25.22
N GLU A 8 -4.02 2.94 24.90
CA GLU A 8 -5.32 2.43 24.47
C GLU A 8 -5.22 1.65 23.16
N LEU A 9 -4.43 2.13 22.19
CA LEU A 9 -4.22 1.45 20.91
C LEU A 9 -3.50 0.10 21.09
N LEU A 10 -2.50 0.05 21.98
CA LEU A 10 -1.63 -1.13 22.19
C LEU A 10 -2.15 -2.11 23.25
N GLY A 11 -3.13 -1.73 24.08
CA GLY A 11 -3.62 -2.49 25.23
C GLY A 11 -4.38 -3.80 24.96
N GLY A 12 -4.08 -4.51 23.86
CA GLY A 12 -4.71 -5.78 23.45
C GLY A 12 -5.02 -5.81 21.95
N SER A 13 -5.71 -6.84 21.47
CA SER A 13 -6.30 -6.87 20.11
C SER A 13 -7.82 -6.65 20.20
N PRO A 14 -8.47 -6.01 19.21
CA PRO A 14 -9.93 -5.96 19.16
C PRO A 14 -10.53 -7.36 19.19
N GLU A 15 -11.75 -7.49 19.72
CA GLU A 15 -12.46 -8.77 19.79
C GLU A 15 -12.58 -9.40 18.39
N GLY A 16 -12.38 -10.72 18.31
CA GLY A 16 -12.47 -11.47 17.05
C GLY A 16 -11.27 -11.33 16.11
N VAL A 17 -10.42 -10.31 16.25
CA VAL A 17 -9.22 -10.13 15.39
C VAL A 17 -8.26 -11.32 15.48
N PRO A 18 -7.87 -11.82 16.67
CA PRO A 18 -6.99 -13.00 16.75
C PRO A 18 -7.60 -14.24 16.09
N ALA A 19 -8.89 -14.50 16.34
CA ALA A 19 -9.59 -15.65 15.74
C ALA A 19 -9.69 -15.53 14.21
N ALA A 20 -9.92 -14.32 13.68
CA ALA A 20 -9.89 -14.05 12.25
C ALA A 20 -8.51 -14.32 11.66
N GLN A 21 -7.43 -13.87 12.33
CA GLN A 21 -6.05 -14.12 11.93
C GLN A 21 -5.70 -15.61 11.90
N ASP A 22 -6.22 -16.41 12.84
CA ASP A 22 -6.02 -17.86 12.87
C ASP A 22 -6.69 -18.54 11.67
N VAL A 23 -7.96 -18.21 11.38
CA VAL A 23 -8.69 -18.72 10.21
C VAL A 23 -7.96 -18.37 8.91
N LEU A 24 -7.58 -17.11 8.80
CA LEU A 24 -6.83 -16.58 7.67
C LEU A 24 -5.48 -17.29 7.50
N SER A 25 -4.75 -17.57 8.59
CA SER A 25 -3.46 -18.28 8.53
C SER A 25 -3.64 -19.74 8.09
N GLY A 26 -4.68 -20.42 8.58
CA GLY A 26 -5.03 -21.77 8.14
C GLY A 26 -5.37 -21.84 6.65
N PHE A 27 -6.08 -20.84 6.12
CA PHE A 27 -6.37 -20.77 4.68
C PHE A 27 -5.12 -20.51 3.83
N ASP A 28 -4.25 -19.60 4.27
CA ASP A 28 -3.00 -19.33 3.54
C ASP A 28 -2.07 -20.55 3.51
N ASP A 29 -2.03 -21.31 4.60
CA ASP A 29 -1.36 -22.59 4.71
C ASP A 29 -1.93 -23.61 3.71
N ALA A 30 -3.25 -23.65 3.53
CA ALA A 30 -3.88 -24.51 2.52
C ALA A 30 -3.50 -24.11 1.09
N LEU A 31 -3.33 -22.81 0.81
CA LEU A 31 -2.80 -22.33 -0.48
C LEU A 31 -1.30 -22.64 -0.65
N ALA A 32 -0.53 -22.70 0.44
CA ALA A 32 0.87 -23.09 0.38
C ALA A 32 1.06 -24.56 -0.03
N ASP A 33 0.18 -25.43 0.49
CA ASP A 33 0.18 -26.87 0.19
C ASP A 33 -0.52 -27.20 -1.14
N GLY A 34 -1.44 -26.34 -1.59
CA GLY A 34 -2.22 -26.50 -2.82
C GLY A 34 -3.57 -27.16 -2.61
N LEU A 35 -4.50 -26.86 -3.52
CA LEU A 35 -5.89 -27.33 -3.43
C LEU A 35 -6.17 -28.60 -4.24
N ALA A 36 -5.23 -29.08 -5.07
CA ALA A 36 -5.41 -30.28 -5.90
C ALA A 36 -5.75 -31.54 -5.10
N ARG A 37 -5.22 -31.66 -3.88
CA ARG A 37 -5.44 -32.80 -2.98
C ARG A 37 -5.66 -32.29 -1.56
N VAL A 38 -6.93 -32.00 -1.27
CA VAL A 38 -7.33 -31.50 0.05
C VAL A 38 -7.26 -32.63 1.07
N GLY A 39 -6.29 -32.56 1.99
CA GLY A 39 -6.23 -33.43 3.16
C GLY A 39 -7.08 -32.88 4.32
N ASP A 40 -7.14 -33.62 5.43
CA ASP A 40 -7.98 -33.28 6.59
C ASP A 40 -7.68 -31.87 7.15
N ARG A 41 -6.39 -31.47 7.17
CA ARG A 41 -5.96 -30.14 7.63
C ARG A 41 -6.49 -29.02 6.72
N GLN A 42 -6.33 -29.18 5.41
CA GLN A 42 -6.81 -28.20 4.43
C GLN A 42 -8.34 -28.14 4.43
N ALA A 43 -9.03 -29.28 4.51
CA ALA A 43 -10.49 -29.34 4.60
C ALA A 43 -11.00 -28.59 5.84
N ALA A 44 -10.36 -28.78 7.00
CA ALA A 44 -10.69 -28.06 8.23
C ALA A 44 -10.49 -26.55 8.09
N ALA A 45 -9.39 -26.10 7.46
CA ALA A 45 -9.13 -24.69 7.21
C ALA A 45 -10.18 -24.05 6.28
N LEU A 46 -10.57 -24.75 5.21
CA LEU A 46 -11.63 -24.31 4.30
C LEU A 46 -12.98 -24.21 5.03
N HIS A 47 -13.33 -25.19 5.86
CA HIS A 47 -14.54 -25.14 6.67
C HIS A 47 -14.52 -24.01 7.71
N ALA A 48 -13.36 -23.73 8.32
CA ALA A 48 -13.20 -22.61 9.25
C ALA A 48 -13.45 -21.26 8.55
N LEU A 49 -12.94 -21.09 7.32
CA LEU A 49 -13.20 -19.91 6.50
C LEU A 49 -14.70 -19.76 6.18
N ALA A 50 -15.36 -20.85 5.76
CA ALA A 50 -16.81 -20.84 5.52
C ALA A 50 -17.60 -20.50 6.80
N GLY A 51 -17.20 -21.04 7.95
CA GLY A 51 -17.80 -20.74 9.25
C GLY A 51 -17.68 -19.27 9.63
N ALA A 52 -16.52 -18.65 9.37
CA ALA A 52 -16.28 -17.23 9.67
C ALA A 52 -17.23 -16.29 8.91
N VAL A 53 -17.65 -16.66 7.69
CA VAL A 53 -18.54 -15.86 6.84
C VAL A 53 -19.99 -16.36 6.81
N ALA A 54 -20.35 -17.33 7.63
CA ALA A 54 -21.65 -18.01 7.60
C ALA A 54 -22.86 -17.10 7.91
N ARG A 55 -22.65 -15.93 8.53
CA ARG A 55 -23.70 -14.93 8.81
C ARG A 55 -23.66 -13.73 7.86
N SER A 56 -23.00 -13.88 6.72
CA SER A 56 -22.87 -12.83 5.70
C SER A 56 -23.56 -13.25 4.40
N PRO A 57 -23.71 -12.34 3.42
CA PRO A 57 -24.17 -12.70 2.07
C PRO A 57 -23.29 -13.74 1.37
N LEU A 58 -22.05 -13.98 1.84
CA LEU A 58 -21.14 -14.98 1.28
C LEU A 58 -21.39 -16.41 1.80
N ALA A 59 -22.29 -16.61 2.77
CA ALA A 59 -22.47 -17.90 3.44
C ALA A 59 -22.71 -19.06 2.46
N VAL A 60 -23.71 -18.91 1.59
CA VAL A 60 -24.07 -19.92 0.59
C VAL A 60 -22.93 -20.15 -0.43
N PRO A 61 -22.45 -19.14 -1.19
CA PRO A 61 -21.45 -19.39 -2.23
C PRO A 61 -20.14 -19.95 -1.67
N VAL A 62 -19.73 -19.56 -0.46
CA VAL A 62 -18.50 -20.08 0.15
C VAL A 62 -18.69 -21.51 0.65
N SER A 63 -19.83 -21.83 1.28
CA SER A 63 -20.12 -23.20 1.70
C SER A 63 -20.14 -24.18 0.52
N GLU A 64 -20.77 -23.78 -0.60
CA GLU A 64 -20.77 -24.57 -1.84
C GLU A 64 -19.37 -24.70 -2.44
N ALA A 65 -18.57 -23.63 -2.41
CA ALA A 65 -17.20 -23.67 -2.89
C ALA A 65 -16.34 -24.64 -2.09
N VAL A 66 -16.44 -24.62 -0.75
CA VAL A 66 -15.73 -25.56 0.11
C VAL A 66 -16.14 -27.00 -0.16
N ALA A 67 -17.44 -27.27 -0.30
CA ALA A 67 -17.93 -28.61 -0.62
C ALA A 67 -17.39 -29.13 -1.96
N LYS A 68 -17.39 -28.29 -3.00
CA LYS A 68 -16.87 -28.65 -4.34
C LYS A 68 -15.36 -28.86 -4.34
N VAL A 69 -14.60 -27.98 -3.67
CA VAL A 69 -13.14 -28.10 -3.56
C VAL A 69 -12.75 -29.38 -2.81
N ASN A 70 -13.44 -29.71 -1.71
CA ASN A 70 -13.23 -30.97 -0.99
C ASN A 70 -13.56 -32.21 -1.85
N ALA A 71 -14.51 -32.10 -2.79
CA ALA A 71 -14.84 -33.15 -3.75
C ALA A 71 -13.90 -33.18 -4.98
N GLY A 72 -12.88 -32.33 -5.04
CA GLY A 72 -11.93 -32.24 -6.15
C GLY A 72 -12.40 -31.42 -7.35
N ALA A 73 -13.52 -30.70 -7.22
CA ALA A 73 -14.05 -29.81 -8.26
C ALA A 73 -13.64 -28.36 -7.99
N ILE A 74 -12.58 -27.91 -8.66
CA ILE A 74 -12.00 -26.58 -8.48
C ILE A 74 -12.19 -25.77 -9.76
N GLY A 75 -13.02 -24.74 -9.70
CA GLY A 75 -13.29 -23.83 -10.80
C GLY A 75 -13.13 -22.36 -10.39
N ALA A 76 -13.18 -21.47 -11.39
CA ALA A 76 -13.03 -20.03 -11.20
C ALA A 76 -14.02 -19.45 -10.18
N ASP A 77 -15.27 -19.91 -10.19
CA ASP A 77 -16.31 -19.44 -9.26
C ASP A 77 -16.02 -19.87 -7.82
N GLN A 78 -15.54 -21.11 -7.63
CA GLN A 78 -15.19 -21.63 -6.31
C GLN A 78 -14.01 -20.84 -5.73
N LEU A 79 -12.96 -20.63 -6.53
CA LEU A 79 -11.80 -19.84 -6.11
C LEU A 79 -12.17 -18.38 -5.84
N ALA A 80 -13.05 -17.78 -6.65
CA ALA A 80 -13.52 -16.42 -6.44
C ALA A 80 -14.31 -16.29 -5.13
N ALA A 81 -15.18 -17.27 -4.81
CA ALA A 81 -15.90 -17.30 -3.53
C ALA A 81 -14.93 -17.40 -2.33
N LEU A 82 -13.91 -18.25 -2.40
CA LEU A 82 -12.89 -18.37 -1.35
C LEU A 82 -12.06 -17.09 -1.20
N ALA A 83 -11.63 -16.47 -2.30
CA ALA A 83 -10.93 -15.19 -2.27
C ALA A 83 -11.81 -14.06 -1.70
N ALA A 84 -13.11 -14.04 -2.04
CA ALA A 84 -14.06 -13.08 -1.49
C ALA A 84 -14.26 -13.27 0.03
N ALA A 85 -14.36 -14.51 0.50
CA ALA A 85 -14.45 -14.81 1.93
C ALA A 85 -13.21 -14.32 2.70
N ARG A 86 -12.02 -14.60 2.14
CA ARG A 86 -10.75 -14.15 2.70
C ARG A 86 -10.67 -12.62 2.75
N ALA A 87 -10.99 -11.94 1.65
CA ALA A 87 -10.99 -10.48 1.58
C ALA A 87 -12.02 -9.86 2.54
N ALA A 88 -13.20 -10.46 2.69
CA ALA A 88 -14.21 -10.00 3.65
C ALA A 88 -13.73 -10.11 5.11
N LEU A 89 -13.02 -11.19 5.45
CA LEU A 89 -12.48 -11.40 6.80
C LEU A 89 -11.31 -10.44 7.10
N LEU A 90 -10.45 -10.18 6.11
CA LEU A 90 -9.44 -9.11 6.19
C LEU A 90 -10.09 -7.74 6.34
N GLY A 91 -11.15 -7.47 5.58
CA GLY A 91 -11.92 -6.23 5.69
C GLY A 91 -12.52 -6.02 7.06
N ALA A 92 -13.10 -7.06 7.67
CA ALA A 92 -13.60 -7.01 9.04
C ALA A 92 -12.48 -6.74 10.06
N THR A 93 -11.31 -7.36 9.86
CA THR A 93 -10.12 -7.13 10.71
C THR A 93 -9.62 -5.69 10.57
N HIS A 94 -9.53 -5.19 9.34
CA HIS A 94 -9.16 -3.82 9.02
C HIS A 94 -10.09 -2.83 9.72
N ASP A 95 -11.41 -3.02 9.57
CA ASP A 95 -12.41 -2.10 10.12
C ASP A 95 -12.37 -2.09 11.66
N ALA A 96 -12.17 -3.25 12.30
CA ALA A 96 -12.01 -3.32 13.76
C ALA A 96 -10.73 -2.64 14.27
N LEU A 97 -9.61 -2.77 13.55
CA LEU A 97 -8.36 -2.09 13.88
C LEU A 97 -8.46 -0.58 13.66
N LEU A 98 -9.13 -0.17 12.59
CA LEU A 98 -9.32 1.22 12.21
C LEU A 98 -10.27 1.94 13.19
N ASP A 99 -11.36 1.30 13.59
CA ASP A 99 -12.29 1.82 14.59
C ASP A 99 -11.59 2.05 15.94
N ARG A 100 -10.75 1.10 16.36
CA ARG A 100 -9.93 1.27 17.56
C ARG A 100 -8.94 2.43 17.43
N PHE A 101 -8.29 2.56 16.28
CA PHE A 101 -7.38 3.66 16.02
C PHE A 101 -8.11 5.01 16.08
N ASP A 102 -9.24 5.13 15.39
CA ASP A 102 -10.02 6.37 15.34
C ASP A 102 -10.57 6.72 16.73
N THR A 103 -11.02 5.73 17.51
CA THR A 103 -11.47 5.92 18.89
C THR A 103 -10.32 6.41 19.80
N ALA A 104 -9.19 5.70 19.81
CA ALA A 104 -8.05 6.03 20.68
C ALA A 104 -7.46 7.43 20.36
N LEU A 105 -7.42 7.80 19.08
CA LEU A 105 -6.88 9.09 18.65
C LEU A 105 -7.94 10.18 18.47
N ASN A 106 -9.21 9.89 18.77
CA ASN A 106 -10.36 10.77 18.58
C ASN A 106 -10.42 11.37 17.15
N ARG A 107 -10.32 10.50 16.13
CA ARG A 107 -10.34 10.88 14.72
C ARG A 107 -11.74 10.75 14.12
N ARG A 108 -12.04 11.67 13.20
CA ARG A 108 -13.23 11.61 12.35
C ARG A 108 -12.89 10.95 11.02
N ARG A 109 -13.84 10.20 10.48
CA ARG A 109 -13.73 9.53 9.17
C ARG A 109 -15.02 9.71 8.37
N ALA A 110 -14.87 9.94 7.06
CA ALA A 110 -15.99 9.98 6.14
C ALA A 110 -16.66 8.59 6.05
N ALA A 111 -17.98 8.57 5.87
CA ALA A 111 -18.69 7.33 5.57
C ALA A 111 -18.36 6.86 4.15
N TRP A 112 -18.30 5.54 3.94
CA TRP A 112 -18.16 4.98 2.60
C TRP A 112 -19.52 5.02 1.89
N ASP A 113 -19.64 5.83 0.85
CA ASP A 113 -20.78 5.81 -0.06
C ASP A 113 -20.58 4.71 -1.10
N HIS A 114 -21.58 3.83 -1.25
CA HIS A 114 -21.49 2.70 -2.15
C HIS A 114 -21.62 3.11 -3.63
N GLY A 115 -22.15 4.31 -3.91
CA GLY A 115 -22.44 4.75 -5.27
C GLY A 115 -23.36 3.80 -6.04
N ASP A 116 -23.94 4.28 -7.13
CA ASP A 116 -24.60 3.38 -8.08
C ASP A 116 -23.53 2.76 -8.96
N HIS A 117 -23.02 1.59 -8.57
CA HIS A 117 -22.16 0.79 -9.44
C HIS A 117 -23.02 0.12 -10.51
N GLU A 118 -22.83 0.51 -11.78
CA GLU A 118 -23.38 -0.23 -12.91
C GLU A 118 -22.91 -1.68 -12.85
N SER A 119 -23.83 -2.56 -12.46
CA SER A 119 -23.61 -4.00 -12.39
C SER A 119 -23.77 -4.57 -13.79
N GLY A 120 -22.66 -4.84 -14.46
CA GLY A 120 -22.72 -5.55 -15.74
C GLY A 120 -21.55 -5.24 -16.65
N CYS A 121 -20.45 -5.95 -16.47
CA CYS A 121 -19.50 -6.09 -17.55
C CYS A 121 -19.19 -7.56 -17.78
N VAL A 122 -19.31 -8.00 -19.03
CA VAL A 122 -18.91 -9.34 -19.44
C VAL A 122 -17.40 -9.45 -19.26
N PRO A 123 -16.89 -10.50 -18.58
CA PRO A 123 -15.46 -10.65 -18.39
C PRO A 123 -14.75 -10.71 -19.74
N GLY A 124 -13.84 -9.76 -19.99
CA GLY A 124 -13.02 -9.78 -21.20
C GLY A 124 -12.11 -11.02 -21.23
N GLN A 125 -11.72 -11.46 -22.43
CA GLN A 125 -10.88 -12.67 -22.62
C GLN A 125 -9.59 -12.65 -21.78
N LEU A 126 -8.97 -11.49 -21.57
CA LEU A 126 -7.78 -11.35 -20.73
C LEU A 126 -8.05 -11.68 -19.26
N ALA A 127 -9.23 -11.32 -18.73
CA ALA A 127 -9.60 -11.64 -17.35
C ALA A 127 -9.79 -13.16 -17.15
N ILE A 128 -10.29 -13.87 -18.17
CA ILE A 128 -10.40 -15.33 -18.15
C ILE A 128 -9.01 -15.98 -18.08
N GLY A 129 -8.06 -15.51 -18.91
CA GLY A 129 -6.67 -15.98 -18.87
C GLY A 129 -6.02 -15.79 -17.49
N CYS A 130 -6.21 -14.62 -16.87
CA CYS A 130 -5.74 -14.35 -15.51
C CYS A 130 -6.33 -15.32 -14.49
N ARG A 131 -7.64 -15.59 -14.56
CA ARG A 131 -8.29 -16.54 -13.65
C ARG A 131 -7.77 -17.96 -13.83
N SER A 132 -7.48 -18.36 -15.06
CA SER A 132 -6.87 -19.66 -15.34
C SER A 132 -5.51 -19.77 -14.64
N TRP A 133 -4.62 -18.80 -14.85
CA TRP A 133 -3.29 -18.81 -14.24
C TRP A 133 -3.35 -18.77 -12.71
N LEU A 134 -4.16 -17.88 -12.13
CA LEU A 134 -4.38 -17.82 -10.68
C LEU A 134 -5.00 -19.11 -10.14
N GLY A 135 -5.82 -19.79 -10.94
CA GLY A 135 -6.38 -21.10 -10.61
C GLY A 135 -5.31 -22.18 -10.53
N GLU A 136 -4.46 -22.27 -11.55
CA GLU A 136 -3.34 -23.22 -11.57
C GLU A 136 -2.37 -23.01 -10.40
N LEU A 137 -2.09 -21.75 -10.03
CA LEU A 137 -1.31 -21.44 -8.83
C LEU A 137 -1.95 -22.00 -7.54
N ALA A 138 -3.25 -21.79 -7.34
CA ALA A 138 -3.96 -22.27 -6.15
C ALA A 138 -4.09 -23.81 -6.11
N ILE A 139 -4.28 -24.43 -7.27
CA ILE A 139 -4.35 -25.90 -7.40
C ILE A 139 -2.99 -26.52 -7.09
N THR A 140 -1.93 -25.98 -7.69
CA THR A 140 -0.54 -26.46 -7.54
C THR A 140 0.00 -26.22 -6.12
N GLY A 141 -0.37 -25.09 -5.52
CA GLY A 141 0.15 -24.63 -4.24
C GLY A 141 1.54 -24.02 -4.35
N TRP A 142 1.86 -23.06 -3.47
CA TRP A 142 3.12 -22.29 -3.57
C TRP A 142 4.37 -23.16 -3.69
N ARG A 143 4.46 -24.26 -2.92
CA ARG A 143 5.62 -25.16 -2.97
C ARG A 143 5.76 -25.96 -4.25
N GLY A 144 4.67 -26.13 -5.01
CA GLY A 144 4.67 -26.81 -6.30
C GLY A 144 4.93 -25.89 -7.49
N VAL A 145 4.92 -24.57 -7.30
CA VAL A 145 5.13 -23.59 -8.37
C VAL A 145 6.58 -23.62 -8.86
N ASP A 146 6.75 -23.78 -10.17
CA ASP A 146 8.04 -23.72 -10.88
C ASP A 146 8.11 -22.53 -11.84
N LEU A 147 9.26 -22.37 -12.50
CA LEU A 147 9.50 -21.25 -13.41
C LEU A 147 8.61 -21.30 -14.67
N ASP A 148 8.23 -22.50 -15.12
CA ASP A 148 7.39 -22.68 -16.31
C ASP A 148 5.96 -22.20 -16.02
N LEU A 149 5.41 -22.55 -14.85
CA LEU A 149 4.11 -22.04 -14.41
C LEU A 149 4.13 -20.52 -14.20
N VAL A 150 5.21 -19.97 -13.62
CA VAL A 150 5.32 -18.51 -13.43
C VAL A 150 5.38 -17.77 -14.77
N SER A 151 6.24 -18.20 -15.70
CA SER A 151 6.43 -17.55 -17.01
C SER A 151 5.21 -17.67 -17.94
N SER A 152 4.30 -18.62 -17.69
CA SER A 152 3.06 -18.73 -18.46
C SER A 152 2.15 -17.49 -18.37
N ALA A 153 2.35 -16.61 -17.38
CA ALA A 153 1.61 -15.36 -17.23
C ALA A 153 2.08 -14.24 -18.18
N ASP A 154 3.30 -14.29 -18.70
CA ASP A 154 3.99 -13.16 -19.32
C ASP A 154 3.18 -12.52 -20.46
N GLN A 155 2.63 -13.34 -21.36
CA GLN A 155 1.83 -12.83 -22.49
C GLN A 155 0.54 -12.16 -22.03
N THR A 156 -0.10 -12.70 -20.98
CA THR A 156 -1.32 -12.13 -20.42
C THR A 156 -1.02 -10.80 -19.73
N VAL A 157 0.06 -10.73 -18.94
CA VAL A 157 0.51 -9.49 -18.28
C VAL A 157 0.86 -8.42 -19.30
N ALA A 158 1.61 -8.76 -20.35
CA ALA A 158 1.96 -7.84 -21.42
C ALA A 158 0.71 -7.27 -22.12
N ALA A 159 -0.29 -8.11 -22.41
CA ALA A 159 -1.55 -7.68 -23.00
C ALA A 159 -2.37 -6.78 -22.06
N LEU A 160 -2.36 -7.05 -20.75
CA LEU A 160 -3.02 -6.20 -19.75
C LEU A 160 -2.33 -4.84 -19.62
N LEU A 161 -0.99 -4.79 -19.65
CA LEU A 161 -0.24 -3.53 -19.57
C LEU A 161 -0.52 -2.59 -20.75
N ALA A 162 -0.85 -3.15 -21.91
CA ALA A 162 -1.26 -2.40 -23.09
C ALA A 162 -2.66 -1.75 -22.96
N ASP A 163 -3.48 -2.18 -22.00
CA ASP A 163 -4.81 -1.65 -21.73
C ASP A 163 -4.82 -0.77 -20.47
N PRO A 164 -4.92 0.57 -20.60
CA PRO A 164 -4.93 1.48 -19.45
C PRO A 164 -6.02 1.19 -18.42
N ALA A 165 -7.18 0.69 -18.84
CA ALA A 165 -8.29 0.37 -17.93
C ALA A 165 -8.00 -0.82 -17.02
N ARG A 166 -7.01 -1.65 -17.38
CA ARG A 166 -6.61 -2.87 -16.64
C ARG A 166 -5.27 -2.74 -15.94
N ARG A 167 -4.67 -1.54 -15.94
CA ARG A 167 -3.32 -1.30 -15.40
C ARG A 167 -3.18 -1.72 -13.93
N ARG A 168 -4.21 -1.55 -13.11
CA ARG A 168 -4.20 -1.99 -11.71
C ARG A 168 -3.97 -3.50 -11.58
N LEU A 169 -4.74 -4.30 -12.33
CA LEU A 169 -4.57 -5.75 -12.37
C LEU A 169 -3.22 -6.13 -13.00
N ALA A 170 -2.83 -5.44 -14.08
CA ALA A 170 -1.58 -5.69 -14.80
C ALA A 170 -0.35 -5.55 -13.90
N VAL A 171 -0.23 -4.43 -13.17
CA VAL A 171 0.90 -4.15 -12.27
C VAL A 171 0.92 -5.11 -11.08
N LEU A 172 -0.25 -5.48 -10.56
CA LEU A 172 -0.35 -6.46 -9.48
C LEU A 172 0.15 -7.84 -9.93
N LEU A 173 -0.27 -8.30 -11.11
CA LEU A 173 0.16 -9.59 -11.66
C LEU A 173 1.64 -9.58 -12.06
N ASP A 174 2.13 -8.49 -12.65
CA ASP A 174 3.56 -8.29 -12.95
C ASP A 174 4.42 -8.44 -11.68
N GLY A 175 4.07 -7.70 -10.62
CA GLY A 175 4.77 -7.77 -9.35
C GLY A 175 4.67 -9.15 -8.68
N PHE A 176 3.49 -9.78 -8.72
CA PHE A 176 3.31 -11.11 -8.14
C PHE A 176 4.12 -12.19 -8.89
N ALA A 177 4.07 -12.18 -10.23
CA ALA A 177 4.86 -13.10 -11.05
C ALA A 177 6.36 -12.88 -10.84
N ALA A 178 6.83 -11.63 -10.79
CA ALA A 178 8.24 -11.31 -10.54
C ALA A 178 8.72 -11.84 -9.19
N GLU A 179 7.89 -11.76 -8.14
CA GLU A 179 8.26 -12.28 -6.82
C GLU A 179 8.28 -13.80 -6.74
N LEU A 180 7.32 -14.47 -7.40
CA LEU A 180 7.34 -15.93 -7.53
C LEU A 180 8.59 -16.38 -8.29
N ALA A 181 8.93 -15.71 -9.39
CA ALA A 181 10.14 -16.00 -10.16
C ALA A 181 11.42 -15.81 -9.33
N ALA A 182 11.52 -14.71 -8.58
CA ALA A 182 12.67 -14.43 -7.70
C ALA A 182 12.80 -15.44 -6.55
N SER A 183 11.71 -16.14 -6.21
CA SER A 183 11.64 -17.13 -5.15
C SER A 183 11.82 -18.58 -5.64
N CYS A 184 11.94 -18.79 -6.96
CA CYS A 184 12.14 -20.11 -7.52
C CYS A 184 13.57 -20.65 -7.28
N PRO A 185 13.74 -21.95 -6.92
CA PRO A 185 12.69 -22.94 -6.66
C PRO A 185 12.01 -22.75 -5.28
N ILE A 186 10.69 -22.57 -5.29
CA ILE A 186 9.92 -22.25 -4.07
C ILE A 186 9.86 -23.46 -3.11
N ALA A 187 9.88 -24.68 -3.66
CA ALA A 187 9.87 -25.93 -2.89
C ALA A 187 10.92 -25.97 -1.78
N THR A 188 12.11 -25.40 -2.03
CA THR A 188 13.26 -25.44 -1.12
C THR A 188 13.38 -24.22 -0.20
N MET A 189 12.42 -23.29 -0.23
CA MET A 189 12.44 -22.13 0.67
C MET A 189 12.21 -22.55 2.12
N ASP A 190 13.08 -22.07 3.00
CA ASP A 190 12.96 -22.26 4.45
C ASP A 190 11.67 -21.63 5.00
N ARG A 191 11.32 -20.44 4.50
CA ARG A 191 10.13 -19.70 4.93
C ARG A 191 9.39 -19.11 3.75
N LEU A 192 8.10 -19.43 3.67
CA LEU A 192 7.19 -18.87 2.67
C LEU A 192 6.52 -17.59 3.21
N PRO A 193 6.41 -16.53 2.40
CA PRO A 193 5.58 -15.36 2.72
C PRO A 193 4.09 -15.66 2.44
N ALA A 194 3.55 -16.73 3.03
CA ALA A 194 2.23 -17.29 2.69
C ALA A 194 1.09 -16.26 2.76
N ARG A 195 1.03 -15.45 3.83
CA ARG A 195 0.08 -14.33 3.99
C ARG A 195 0.10 -13.40 2.79
N ARG A 196 1.29 -12.91 2.44
CA ARG A 196 1.49 -11.91 1.41
C ARG A 196 1.13 -12.44 0.02
N TRP A 197 1.52 -13.68 -0.30
CA TRP A 197 1.15 -14.28 -1.60
C TRP A 197 -0.33 -14.59 -1.69
N ALA A 198 -0.98 -14.99 -0.59
CA ALA A 198 -2.41 -15.16 -0.54
C ALA A 198 -3.17 -13.81 -0.67
N ASP A 199 -2.63 -12.71 -0.13
CA ASP A 199 -3.16 -11.35 -0.33
C ASP A 199 -3.10 -10.96 -1.81
N LEU A 200 -1.94 -11.12 -2.45
CA LEU A 200 -1.76 -10.83 -3.88
C LEU A 200 -2.66 -11.68 -4.76
N TRP A 201 -2.74 -12.99 -4.50
CA TRP A 201 -3.58 -13.92 -5.23
C TRP A 201 -5.07 -13.57 -5.12
N ALA A 202 -5.57 -13.40 -3.90
CA ALA A 202 -6.98 -13.08 -3.67
C ALA A 202 -7.34 -11.73 -4.30
N ARG A 203 -6.46 -10.74 -4.16
CA ARG A 203 -6.67 -9.41 -4.73
C ARG A 203 -6.69 -9.44 -6.26
N ALA A 204 -5.74 -10.15 -6.88
CA ALA A 204 -5.70 -10.30 -8.32
C ALA A 204 -6.94 -11.01 -8.84
N LEU A 205 -7.37 -12.09 -8.16
CA LEU A 205 -8.54 -12.86 -8.55
C LEU A 205 -9.82 -12.01 -8.53
N LEU A 206 -10.04 -11.23 -7.47
CA LEU A 206 -11.20 -10.35 -7.34
C LEU A 206 -11.17 -9.20 -8.37
N LEU A 207 -10.00 -8.66 -8.69
CA LEU A 207 -9.86 -7.64 -9.74
C LEU A 207 -10.19 -8.17 -11.14
N THR A 208 -10.10 -9.48 -11.40
CA THR A 208 -10.54 -10.06 -12.69
C THR A 208 -12.05 -9.96 -12.94
N TRP A 209 -12.84 -9.70 -11.89
CA TRP A 209 -14.29 -9.58 -11.97
C TRP A 209 -14.76 -8.12 -12.04
N ARG A 210 -13.86 -7.15 -11.85
CA ARG A 210 -14.15 -5.73 -11.97
C ARG A 210 -13.64 -5.20 -13.29
N SER A 211 -14.51 -4.53 -14.02
CA SER A 211 -14.10 -3.77 -15.20
C SER A 211 -13.72 -2.38 -14.74
N GLY A 212 -12.42 -2.05 -14.87
CA GLY A 212 -11.80 -0.74 -14.66
C GLY A 212 -12.44 0.14 -13.59
N ASP A 213 -11.77 0.37 -12.47
CA ASP A 213 -12.23 1.29 -11.43
C ASP A 213 -12.33 2.74 -11.98
N SER A 214 -13.43 3.08 -12.65
CA SER A 214 -13.83 4.47 -12.83
C SER A 214 -14.36 4.93 -11.48
N VAL A 215 -13.43 5.34 -10.62
CA VAL A 215 -13.79 5.95 -9.35
C VAL A 215 -14.33 7.34 -9.68
N ALA A 216 -15.61 7.57 -9.41
CA ALA A 216 -16.18 8.89 -9.48
C ALA A 216 -15.31 9.83 -8.61
N ALA A 217 -14.76 10.86 -9.24
CA ALA A 217 -13.91 11.84 -8.58
C ALA A 217 -14.62 13.20 -8.63
N GLU A 218 -14.70 13.86 -7.48
CA GLU A 218 -15.16 15.25 -7.43
C GLU A 218 -13.99 16.19 -7.77
N ALA A 219 -14.28 17.31 -8.43
CA ALA A 219 -13.28 18.34 -8.64
C ALA A 219 -13.16 19.20 -7.37
N VAL A 220 -11.94 19.33 -6.83
CA VAL A 220 -11.66 20.12 -5.63
C VAL A 220 -10.62 21.20 -5.88
N SER A 221 -10.87 22.38 -5.31
CA SER A 221 -9.95 23.52 -5.31
C SER A 221 -9.63 23.91 -3.87
N GLY A 222 -8.39 24.29 -3.59
CA GLY A 222 -7.97 24.63 -2.23
C GLY A 222 -6.48 24.45 -2.00
N ARG A 223 -6.07 24.51 -0.73
CA ARG A 223 -4.66 24.47 -0.34
C ARG A 223 -4.28 23.12 0.23
N LEU A 224 -3.31 22.46 -0.39
CA LEU A 224 -2.73 21.21 0.08
C LEU A 224 -1.49 21.49 0.94
N LEU A 225 -1.56 21.06 2.20
CA LEU A 225 -0.46 21.10 3.17
C LEU A 225 0.15 19.69 3.30
N ILE A 226 1.39 19.52 2.84
CA ILE A 226 2.06 18.22 2.83
C ILE A 226 2.58 17.87 4.23
N LEU A 227 2.33 16.64 4.67
CA LEU A 227 2.87 16.07 5.91
C LEU A 227 4.17 15.29 5.67
N GLY A 228 4.23 14.57 4.55
CA GLY A 228 5.40 13.76 4.17
C GLY A 228 5.10 12.83 3.01
N VAL A 229 6.11 12.04 2.61
CA VAL A 229 6.05 11.10 1.50
C VAL A 229 6.67 9.76 1.89
N ASP A 230 5.99 8.67 1.53
CA ASP A 230 6.49 7.30 1.59
C ASP A 230 6.87 6.87 0.17
N MET A 231 8.06 6.28 -0.01
CA MET A 231 8.52 5.83 -1.32
C MET A 231 8.43 4.31 -1.40
N HIS A 232 7.66 3.80 -2.35
CA HIS A 232 7.49 2.38 -2.60
C HIS A 232 8.28 2.00 -3.85
N GLU A 233 9.31 1.16 -3.67
CA GLU A 233 10.18 0.73 -4.76
C GLU A 233 9.98 -0.77 -5.03
N HIS A 234 9.77 -1.10 -6.31
CA HIS A 234 9.81 -2.43 -6.88
C HIS A 234 10.87 -2.47 -7.99
N GLY A 235 11.28 -3.67 -8.43
CA GLY A 235 12.25 -3.81 -9.52
C GLY A 235 11.76 -3.22 -10.84
N THR A 236 10.43 -3.20 -11.06
CA THR A 236 9.79 -2.73 -12.30
C THR A 236 9.02 -1.41 -12.16
N ALA A 237 8.81 -0.91 -10.94
CA ALA A 237 8.02 0.28 -10.70
C ALA A 237 8.47 1.04 -9.44
N VAL A 238 8.19 2.33 -9.40
CA VAL A 238 8.33 3.16 -8.21
C VAL A 238 7.09 4.01 -8.02
N GLN A 239 6.70 4.26 -6.77
CA GLN A 239 5.61 5.16 -6.41
C GLN A 239 6.01 6.06 -5.23
N ALA A 240 5.79 7.36 -5.39
CA ALA A 240 5.79 8.30 -4.28
C ALA A 240 4.35 8.46 -3.78
N GLN A 241 4.12 8.09 -2.52
CA GLN A 241 2.84 8.24 -1.83
C GLN A 241 2.93 9.41 -0.83
N VAL A 242 2.42 10.56 -1.23
CA VAL A 242 2.39 11.77 -0.40
C VAL A 242 1.13 11.77 0.47
N TYR A 243 1.28 12.19 1.72
CA TYR A 243 0.21 12.36 2.68
C TYR A 243 0.09 13.85 3.03
N GLY A 244 -1.13 14.36 3.09
CA GLY A 244 -1.37 15.77 3.35
C GLY A 244 -2.74 16.07 3.94
N VAL A 245 -2.94 17.35 4.25
CA VAL A 245 -4.22 17.92 4.64
C VAL A 245 -4.65 18.91 3.55
N LEU A 246 -5.85 18.72 3.02
CA LEU A 246 -6.48 19.62 2.05
C LEU A 246 -7.43 20.57 2.78
N GLU A 247 -7.15 21.86 2.66
CA GLU A 247 -8.03 22.94 3.10
C GLU A 247 -8.88 23.39 1.92
N THR A 248 -10.21 23.36 2.07
CA THR A 248 -11.17 23.82 1.06
C THR A 248 -11.99 24.97 1.65
N ALA A 249 -12.22 26.03 0.89
CA ALA A 249 -12.95 27.19 1.39
C ALA A 249 -14.37 26.80 1.85
N GLY A 250 -14.71 27.13 3.10
CA GLY A 250 -16.04 26.87 3.67
C GLY A 250 -16.34 25.41 4.01
N ALA A 251 -15.34 24.52 3.99
CA ALA A 251 -15.48 23.11 4.36
C ALA A 251 -14.41 22.69 5.37
N ASP A 252 -14.69 21.60 6.10
CA ASP A 252 -13.73 20.99 7.00
C ASP A 252 -12.49 20.49 6.24
N SER A 253 -11.31 20.64 6.84
CA SER A 253 -10.08 20.09 6.29
C SER A 253 -10.16 18.57 6.17
N ARG A 254 -9.62 18.03 5.07
CA ARG A 254 -9.66 16.60 4.75
C ARG A 254 -8.24 16.04 4.69
N ARG A 255 -8.03 14.84 5.24
CA ARG A 255 -6.80 14.09 4.96
C ARG A 255 -6.86 13.55 3.55
N VAL A 256 -5.79 13.75 2.81
CA VAL A 256 -5.68 13.31 1.42
C VAL A 256 -4.35 12.63 1.16
N ARG A 257 -4.33 11.87 0.07
CA ARG A 257 -3.18 11.15 -0.46
C ARG A 257 -2.94 11.58 -1.90
N VAL A 258 -1.68 11.66 -2.30
CA VAL A 258 -1.28 11.83 -3.70
C VAL A 258 -0.36 10.68 -4.06
N GLY A 259 -0.72 9.87 -5.06
CA GLY A 259 0.13 8.81 -5.58
C GLY A 259 0.62 9.15 -6.98
N VAL A 260 1.94 9.25 -7.16
CA VAL A 260 2.56 9.35 -8.49
C VAL A 260 3.53 8.20 -8.69
N SER A 261 3.44 7.53 -9.84
CA SER A 261 4.19 6.31 -10.12
C SER A 261 4.87 6.37 -11.48
N ALA A 262 5.99 5.66 -11.60
CA ALA A 262 6.71 5.51 -12.85
C ALA A 262 7.21 4.07 -13.02
N ALA A 263 7.28 3.62 -14.27
CA ALA A 263 8.00 2.40 -14.61
C ALA A 263 9.50 2.59 -14.32
N LYS A 264 10.13 1.53 -13.83
CA LYS A 264 11.52 1.51 -13.37
C LYS A 264 12.21 0.25 -13.89
N VAL A 265 13.53 0.28 -13.99
CA VAL A 265 14.35 -0.92 -14.06
C VAL A 265 15.12 -1.06 -12.76
N ASP A 266 15.42 -2.29 -12.35
CA ASP A 266 15.92 -2.60 -11.00
C ASP A 266 17.24 -1.90 -10.63
N THR A 267 18.03 -1.50 -11.64
CA THR A 267 19.28 -0.76 -11.45
C THR A 267 19.10 0.71 -11.05
N ILE A 268 17.90 1.29 -11.20
CA ILE A 268 17.61 2.67 -10.79
C ILE A 268 17.20 2.67 -9.32
N VAL A 269 18.15 2.93 -8.43
CA VAL A 269 17.94 2.90 -6.97
C VAL A 269 18.37 4.21 -6.30
N GLY A 270 18.03 4.37 -5.03
CA GLY A 270 18.44 5.51 -4.24
C GLY A 270 17.91 6.83 -4.82
N PRO A 271 18.68 7.94 -4.76
CA PRO A 271 18.17 9.24 -5.21
C PRO A 271 17.81 9.34 -6.69
N ALA A 272 18.29 8.41 -7.53
CA ALA A 272 17.99 8.41 -8.96
C ALA A 272 16.50 8.16 -9.25
N VAL A 273 15.76 7.54 -8.31
CA VAL A 273 14.33 7.26 -8.51
C VAL A 273 13.49 8.53 -8.69
N TRP A 274 13.87 9.64 -8.06
CA TRP A 274 13.16 10.92 -8.19
C TRP A 274 13.19 11.46 -9.63
N GLN A 275 14.22 11.13 -10.41
CA GLN A 275 14.32 11.52 -11.82
C GLN A 275 13.22 10.85 -12.69
N LEU A 276 12.72 9.69 -12.27
CA LEU A 276 11.58 9.03 -12.94
C LEU A 276 10.28 9.80 -12.73
N LEU A 277 10.17 10.53 -11.62
CA LEU A 277 8.99 11.32 -11.24
C LEU A 277 9.09 12.80 -11.69
N GLY A 278 10.12 13.16 -12.45
CA GLY A 278 10.39 14.55 -12.86
C GLY A 278 9.33 15.21 -13.75
N ALA A 279 8.33 14.45 -14.21
CA ALA A 279 7.14 15.01 -14.89
C ALA A 279 6.19 15.75 -13.92
N HIS A 280 6.36 15.57 -12.61
CA HIS A 280 5.53 16.18 -11.56
C HIS A 280 6.32 17.30 -10.86
N GLN A 281 6.66 18.34 -11.61
CA GLN A 281 7.61 19.37 -11.15
C GLN A 281 7.07 20.14 -9.94
N HIS A 282 5.79 20.52 -9.94
CA HIS A 282 5.20 21.26 -8.81
C HIS A 282 5.19 20.39 -7.55
N LEU A 283 4.82 19.11 -7.66
CA LEU A 283 4.83 18.19 -6.54
C LEU A 283 6.25 17.96 -5.97
N CYS A 284 7.21 17.66 -6.83
CA CYS A 284 8.60 17.44 -6.41
C CYS A 284 9.21 18.69 -5.75
N THR A 285 8.93 19.87 -6.31
CA THR A 285 9.41 21.14 -5.73
C THR A 285 8.77 21.41 -4.38
N ALA A 286 7.46 21.19 -4.23
CA ALA A 286 6.78 21.35 -2.95
C ALA A 286 7.30 20.39 -1.87
N LEU A 287 7.64 19.15 -2.24
CA LEU A 287 8.25 18.18 -1.34
C LEU A 287 9.66 18.60 -0.89
N ALA A 288 10.50 19.07 -1.82
CA ALA A 288 11.88 19.45 -1.53
C ALA A 288 11.99 20.77 -0.75
N GLU A 289 11.11 21.73 -1.03
CA GLU A 289 11.13 23.08 -0.45
C GLU A 289 10.11 23.29 0.68
N HIS A 290 9.35 22.26 1.05
CA HIS A 290 8.29 22.29 2.07
C HIS A 290 7.26 23.40 1.80
N ARG A 291 6.72 23.40 0.59
CA ARG A 291 5.72 24.40 0.13
C ARG A 291 4.33 23.79 0.19
N ALA A 292 3.35 24.64 0.47
CA ALA A 292 1.96 24.32 0.17
C ALA A 292 1.74 24.26 -1.35
N LEU A 293 0.68 23.58 -1.78
CA LEU A 293 0.24 23.57 -3.17
C LEU A 293 -1.17 24.14 -3.25
N GLU A 294 -1.35 25.17 -4.07
CA GLU A 294 -2.66 25.69 -4.43
C GLU A 294 -3.22 24.85 -5.58
N LEU A 295 -4.33 24.16 -5.33
CA LEU A 295 -4.97 23.23 -6.26
C LEU A 295 -6.18 23.89 -6.91
N THR A 296 -6.34 23.67 -8.22
CA THR A 296 -7.50 24.10 -8.99
C THR A 296 -8.14 22.90 -9.69
N ASP A 297 -9.37 22.56 -9.31
CA ASP A 297 -10.18 21.49 -9.89
C ASP A 297 -9.44 20.14 -9.95
N MET A 298 -8.62 19.84 -8.95
CA MET A 298 -7.94 18.54 -8.83
C MET A 298 -8.98 17.45 -8.57
N PRO A 299 -9.00 16.32 -9.29
CA PRO A 299 -9.94 15.25 -9.01
C PRO A 299 -9.59 14.55 -7.68
N LEU A 300 -10.56 14.45 -6.77
CA LEU A 300 -10.47 13.75 -5.50
C LEU A 300 -11.44 12.58 -5.46
N THR A 301 -10.95 11.39 -5.16
CA THR A 301 -11.78 10.20 -4.98
C THR A 301 -12.42 10.15 -3.58
N ALA A 302 -13.49 9.37 -3.43
CA ALA A 302 -14.09 9.10 -2.12
C ALA A 302 -13.13 8.44 -1.11
N THR A 303 -12.07 7.77 -1.60
CA THR A 303 -11.00 7.18 -0.78
C THR A 303 -9.92 8.19 -0.36
N GLY A 304 -10.09 9.47 -0.70
CA GLY A 304 -9.18 10.54 -0.33
C GLY A 304 -7.92 10.63 -1.20
N ASP A 305 -7.93 9.99 -2.37
CA ASP A 305 -6.80 10.01 -3.30
C ASP A 305 -7.01 11.13 -4.33
N LEU A 306 -6.07 12.06 -4.38
CA LEU A 306 -5.99 13.08 -5.42
C LEU A 306 -5.37 12.46 -6.67
N ILE A 307 -6.12 12.46 -7.77
CA ILE A 307 -5.60 12.06 -9.09
C ILE A 307 -4.71 13.21 -9.57
N TRP A 308 -3.39 13.01 -9.49
CA TRP A 308 -2.45 14.11 -9.68
C TRP A 308 -2.38 14.60 -11.13
N HIS A 309 -2.71 15.88 -11.31
CA HIS A 309 -2.52 16.63 -12.54
C HIS A 309 -1.63 17.84 -12.23
N ASP A 310 -0.35 17.76 -12.61
CA ASP A 310 0.65 18.76 -12.18
C ASP A 310 0.34 20.18 -12.70
N ASP A 311 -0.37 20.28 -13.83
CA ASP A 311 -0.87 21.53 -14.42
C ASP A 311 -2.04 22.17 -13.64
N ARG A 312 -2.65 21.43 -12.71
CA ARG A 312 -3.71 21.88 -11.81
C ARG A 312 -3.21 22.28 -10.42
N ALA A 313 -1.89 22.40 -10.26
CA ALA A 313 -1.24 22.77 -9.01
C ALA A 313 -0.29 23.94 -9.21
N GLN A 314 -0.21 24.84 -8.22
CA GLN A 314 0.78 25.91 -8.16
C GLN A 314 1.48 25.92 -6.80
N LEU A 315 2.74 26.36 -6.76
CA LEU A 315 3.48 26.48 -5.51
C LEU A 315 2.92 27.63 -4.67
N GLY A 316 2.39 27.32 -3.49
CA GLY A 316 1.95 28.29 -2.49
C GLY A 316 3.09 28.68 -1.55
N ASP A 317 2.78 29.27 -0.40
CA ASP A 317 3.78 29.68 0.60
C ASP A 317 4.50 28.49 1.26
N ALA A 318 5.61 28.74 1.94
CA ALA A 318 6.26 27.77 2.80
C ALA A 318 5.29 27.27 3.89
N ALA A 319 5.28 25.96 4.12
CA ALA A 319 4.40 25.30 5.08
C ALA A 319 5.18 24.25 5.85
N ASP A 320 5.42 24.50 7.14
CA ASP A 320 6.11 23.54 8.01
C ASP A 320 5.20 22.31 8.25
N PRO A 321 5.63 21.10 7.82
CA PRO A 321 4.83 19.88 8.01
C PRO A 321 4.58 19.55 9.48
N PHE A 322 5.51 19.88 10.39
CA PHE A 322 5.33 19.65 11.83
C PHE A 322 4.35 20.65 12.44
N ALA A 323 4.35 21.91 12.01
CA ALA A 323 3.31 22.87 12.41
C ALA A 323 1.93 22.42 11.91
N THR A 324 1.85 22.00 10.65
CA THR A 324 0.63 21.43 10.06
C THR A 324 0.14 20.22 10.85
N ALA A 325 1.02 19.28 11.19
CA ALA A 325 0.67 18.09 11.92
C ALA A 325 0.17 18.40 13.36
N ARG A 326 0.75 19.38 14.04
CA ARG A 326 0.31 19.80 15.38
C ARG A 326 -1.08 20.43 15.37
N ILE A 327 -1.40 21.21 14.34
CA ILE A 327 -2.60 22.05 14.31
C ILE A 327 -3.77 21.35 13.61
N GLN A 328 -3.53 20.81 12.40
CA GLN A 328 -4.60 20.39 11.50
C GLN A 328 -4.87 18.89 11.52
N LEU A 329 -3.85 18.06 11.80
CA LEU A 329 -3.94 16.62 11.55
C LEU A 329 -5.07 15.96 12.35
N ALA A 330 -5.20 16.25 13.65
CA ALA A 330 -6.21 15.64 14.50
C ALA A 330 -7.65 16.02 14.08
N ALA A 331 -7.86 17.26 13.64
CA ALA A 331 -9.17 17.77 13.25
C ALA A 331 -9.58 17.36 11.82
N ALA A 332 -8.61 17.09 10.94
CA ALA A 332 -8.86 16.75 9.55
C ALA A 332 -9.58 15.39 9.40
N THR A 333 -10.67 15.40 8.65
CA THR A 333 -11.50 14.21 8.40
C THR A 333 -10.73 13.19 7.55
N ALA A 334 -10.62 11.95 8.02
CA ALA A 334 -10.07 10.85 7.22
C ALA A 334 -11.01 10.48 6.06
N PRO A 335 -10.45 9.99 4.95
CA PRO A 335 -11.27 9.37 3.93
C PRO A 335 -11.78 7.99 4.36
N ALA A 336 -12.84 7.55 3.71
CA ALA A 336 -13.36 6.19 3.81
C ALA A 336 -12.42 5.19 3.09
N ALA A 337 -12.46 3.92 3.51
CA ALA A 337 -11.77 2.84 2.81
C ALA A 337 -12.75 2.10 1.87
N ALA A 338 -12.39 2.01 0.58
CA ALA A 338 -13.15 1.22 -0.38
C ALA A 338 -13.11 -0.27 -0.02
N PRO A 339 -14.18 -1.06 -0.22
CA PRO A 339 -14.27 -2.43 0.26
C PRO A 339 -13.11 -3.34 -0.13
N LEU A 340 -12.62 -3.28 -1.38
CA LEU A 340 -11.48 -4.09 -1.80
C LEU A 340 -10.13 -3.60 -1.25
N ASP A 341 -10.06 -2.36 -0.76
CA ASP A 341 -8.86 -1.77 -0.16
C ASP A 341 -8.80 -1.97 1.36
N ARG A 342 -9.82 -2.62 1.97
CA ARG A 342 -9.85 -2.95 3.39
C ARG A 342 -9.02 -4.20 3.66
N ASP A 343 -7.72 -3.99 3.77
CA ASP A 343 -6.76 -4.98 4.24
C ASP A 343 -5.93 -4.35 5.37
N PRO A 344 -5.72 -5.02 6.51
CA PRO A 344 -4.92 -4.47 7.60
C PRO A 344 -3.52 -3.99 7.17
N VAL A 345 -2.89 -4.62 6.17
CA VAL A 345 -1.56 -4.21 5.68
C VAL A 345 -1.56 -2.87 4.93
N HIS A 346 -2.73 -2.40 4.51
CA HIS A 346 -2.95 -1.10 3.90
C HIS A 346 -3.21 0.02 4.92
N LEU A 347 -3.35 -0.30 6.21
CA LEU A 347 -3.41 0.72 7.25
C LEU A 347 -2.09 1.50 7.28
N ALA A 348 -2.21 2.82 7.10
CA ALA A 348 -1.10 3.75 7.03
C ALA A 348 -1.58 5.14 7.47
N GLU A 349 -1.88 5.27 8.76
CA GLU A 349 -2.52 6.46 9.32
C GLU A 349 -1.47 7.49 9.80
N PRO A 350 -1.46 8.73 9.27
CA PRO A 350 -0.49 9.73 9.70
C PRO A 350 -0.67 10.16 11.15
N VAL A 351 0.43 10.17 11.90
CA VAL A 351 0.51 10.65 13.28
C VAL A 351 1.73 11.54 13.49
N LEU A 352 1.60 12.48 14.42
CA LEU A 352 2.71 13.19 15.01
C LEU A 352 2.99 12.59 16.39
N VAL A 353 4.24 12.22 16.62
CA VAL A 353 4.71 11.71 17.92
C VAL A 353 5.83 12.60 18.42
N GLU A 354 5.74 12.98 19.70
CA GLU A 354 6.68 13.89 20.38
C GLU A 354 6.93 13.39 21.80
N GLY A 355 8.04 13.82 22.41
CA GLY A 355 8.35 13.48 23.80
C GLY A 355 8.77 12.03 24.04
N TYR A 356 9.07 11.29 22.96
CA TYR A 356 9.52 9.91 23.04
C TYR A 356 11.04 9.78 23.22
N ARG A 357 11.48 8.55 23.51
CA ARG A 357 12.86 8.09 23.40
C ARG A 357 12.93 6.92 22.43
N ILE A 358 14.10 6.63 21.89
CA ILE A 358 14.31 5.45 21.06
C ILE A 358 15.33 4.55 21.74
N ALA A 359 14.95 3.28 21.92
CA ALA A 359 15.78 2.23 22.49
C ALA A 359 15.56 0.92 21.73
N ASP A 360 16.64 0.24 21.34
CA ASP A 360 16.63 -1.05 20.63
C ASP A 360 15.65 -1.09 19.44
N GLY A 361 15.69 -0.06 18.59
CA GLY A 361 14.87 0.01 17.37
C GLY A 361 13.37 0.25 17.61
N ALA A 362 12.95 0.60 18.83
CA ALA A 362 11.58 0.97 19.13
C ALA A 362 11.50 2.36 19.76
N MET A 363 10.36 3.00 19.56
CA MET A 363 9.97 4.23 20.22
C MET A 363 9.32 3.91 21.58
N GLU A 364 9.74 4.61 22.61
CA GLU A 364 9.19 4.54 23.96
C GLU A 364 8.56 5.87 24.35
N LEU A 365 7.28 5.83 24.72
CA LEU A 365 6.50 6.99 25.11
C LEU A 365 5.56 6.60 26.26
N ASP A 366 5.66 7.30 27.39
CA ASP A 366 4.83 7.10 28.57
C ASP A 366 4.74 5.61 29.03
N GLY A 367 5.84 4.86 28.89
CA GLY A 367 5.92 3.44 29.25
C GLY A 367 5.41 2.46 28.19
N HIS A 368 4.89 2.96 27.06
CA HIS A 368 4.47 2.16 25.92
C HIS A 368 5.57 2.09 24.86
N ARG A 369 5.68 0.94 24.19
CA ARG A 369 6.72 0.66 23.21
C ARG A 369 6.12 0.36 21.84
N LEU A 370 6.58 1.07 20.82
CA LEU A 370 6.11 0.96 19.44
C LEU A 370 7.29 0.67 18.51
N THR A 371 7.22 -0.41 17.74
CA THR A 371 8.29 -0.78 16.80
C THR A 371 8.45 0.27 15.70
N LEU A 372 9.69 0.63 15.37
CA LEU A 372 10.01 1.50 14.24
C LEU A 372 10.42 0.66 13.01
N GLU A 373 9.89 0.99 11.84
CA GLU A 373 10.26 0.35 10.58
C GLU A 373 11.56 0.96 10.00
N LEU A 374 12.67 0.82 10.74
CA LEU A 374 13.96 1.42 10.37
C LEU A 374 14.63 0.73 9.16
N ASP A 375 14.32 -0.53 8.93
CA ASP A 375 14.77 -1.35 7.79
C ASP A 375 14.01 -1.04 6.50
N ARG A 376 12.88 -0.32 6.60
CA ARG A 376 12.02 0.07 5.47
C ARG A 376 12.18 1.54 5.08
N LEU A 377 13.14 2.26 5.66
CA LEU A 377 13.41 3.65 5.29
C LEU A 377 13.90 3.71 3.83
N PRO A 378 13.29 4.57 2.99
CA PRO A 378 13.65 4.63 1.58
C PRO A 378 15.04 5.25 1.39
N SER A 379 15.89 4.55 0.63
CA SER A 379 17.25 5.03 0.29
C SER A 379 17.28 6.25 -0.63
N SER A 380 16.12 6.64 -1.15
CA SER A 380 15.90 7.78 -2.03
C SER A 380 15.74 9.11 -1.29
N GLY A 381 15.76 9.13 0.05
CA GLY A 381 15.70 10.33 0.86
C GLY A 381 16.78 10.39 1.96
N PRO A 382 16.84 11.48 2.73
CA PRO A 382 17.85 11.69 3.77
C PRO A 382 17.57 10.94 5.09
N LEU A 383 16.43 10.25 5.21
CA LEU A 383 16.07 9.54 6.43
C LEU A 383 16.95 8.30 6.61
N THR A 384 17.66 8.23 7.73
CA THR A 384 18.51 7.10 8.11
C THR A 384 18.14 6.62 9.50
N ALA A 385 18.41 5.35 9.81
CA ALA A 385 18.17 4.81 11.15
C ALA A 385 18.87 5.66 12.23
N ALA A 386 20.10 6.12 11.99
CA ALA A 386 20.83 6.98 12.91
C ALA A 386 20.15 8.35 13.11
N ALA A 387 19.62 8.95 12.03
CA ALA A 387 18.91 10.21 12.13
C ALA A 387 17.59 10.05 12.92
N VAL A 388 16.86 8.97 12.66
CA VAL A 388 15.63 8.64 13.40
C VAL A 388 15.94 8.40 14.87
N THR A 389 16.96 7.62 15.23
CA THR A 389 17.34 7.39 16.63
C THR A 389 17.65 8.69 17.39
N GLY A 390 18.24 9.68 16.73
CA GLY A 390 18.56 10.99 17.31
C GLY A 390 17.44 12.03 17.29
N SER A 391 16.22 11.65 16.92
CA SER A 391 15.09 12.56 16.75
C SER A 391 14.35 12.87 18.06
N THR A 392 13.67 14.01 18.09
CA THR A 392 12.85 14.50 19.20
C THR A 392 11.36 14.60 18.85
N ALA A 393 11.03 14.59 17.56
CA ALA A 393 9.67 14.52 17.03
C ALA A 393 9.68 13.73 15.72
N CYS A 394 8.59 13.03 15.44
CA CYS A 394 8.41 12.21 14.24
C CYS A 394 7.01 12.39 13.67
N ILE A 395 6.92 12.71 12.39
CA ILE A 395 5.70 12.46 11.60
C ILE A 395 5.90 11.09 10.96
N GLY A 396 4.98 10.17 11.21
CA GLY A 396 5.05 8.82 10.68
C GLY A 396 3.69 8.25 10.33
N LEU A 397 3.71 7.08 9.70
CA LEU A 397 2.54 6.28 9.41
C LEU A 397 2.42 5.17 10.45
N LEU A 398 1.33 5.16 11.21
CA LEU A 398 0.96 3.99 12.00
C LEU A 398 0.43 2.92 11.05
N ARG A 399 1.09 1.77 11.08
CA ARG A 399 0.82 0.63 10.20
C ARG A 399 0.52 -0.62 11.02
N TRP A 400 -0.18 -1.56 10.40
CA TRP A 400 -0.42 -2.87 10.99
C TRP A 400 0.07 -3.98 10.06
N ASP A 401 0.99 -4.80 10.56
CA ASP A 401 1.41 -6.05 9.92
C ASP A 401 1.62 -7.11 11.01
N GLY A 402 0.51 -7.71 11.45
CA GLY A 402 0.44 -8.58 12.63
C GLY A 402 0.62 -7.87 13.98
N ARG A 403 1.17 -6.65 13.96
CA ARG A 403 1.29 -5.73 15.10
C ARG A 403 1.35 -4.28 14.61
N TRP A 404 1.10 -3.33 15.51
CA TRP A 404 1.31 -1.90 15.23
C TRP A 404 2.79 -1.57 15.12
N SER A 405 3.14 -0.80 14.09
CA SER A 405 4.47 -0.25 13.85
C SER A 405 4.36 1.20 13.39
N LEU A 406 5.44 1.97 13.52
CA LEU A 406 5.55 3.32 12.99
C LEU A 406 6.60 3.38 11.88
N ARG A 407 6.19 3.79 10.69
CA ARG A 407 7.09 4.14 9.59
C ARG A 407 7.36 5.64 9.59
N PRO A 408 8.60 6.10 9.83
CA PRO A 408 8.91 7.53 9.78
C PRO A 408 8.77 8.12 8.38
N LEU A 409 8.12 9.28 8.26
CA LEU A 409 8.05 10.11 7.04
C LEU A 409 8.89 11.38 7.16
N ALA A 410 8.98 11.91 8.38
CA ALA A 410 9.80 13.07 8.70
C ALA A 410 10.18 13.05 10.19
N ILE A 411 11.32 13.64 10.51
CA ILE A 411 11.79 13.78 11.89
C ILE A 411 12.26 15.21 12.16
N GLN A 412 12.17 15.65 13.42
CA GLN A 412 12.94 16.79 13.93
C GLN A 412 14.02 16.28 14.87
N ARG A 413 15.22 16.86 14.77
CA ARG A 413 16.33 16.63 15.70
C ARG A 413 16.97 17.95 16.09
N LYS A 414 17.78 17.96 17.16
CA LYS A 414 18.58 19.13 17.52
C LYS A 414 19.94 19.08 16.83
N ALA A 415 20.31 20.13 16.10
CA ALA A 415 21.64 20.33 15.57
C ALA A 415 22.14 21.72 15.99
N LYS A 416 23.28 21.78 16.69
CA LYS A 416 23.84 23.04 17.25
C LYS A 416 22.80 23.85 18.04
N GLY A 417 21.92 23.17 18.78
CA GLY A 417 20.86 23.80 19.59
C GLY A 417 19.61 24.22 18.82
N GLN A 418 19.61 24.15 17.49
CA GLN A 418 18.45 24.49 16.66
C GLN A 418 17.69 23.24 16.20
N PRO A 419 16.35 23.29 16.11
CA PRO A 419 15.59 22.22 15.49
C PRO A 419 15.90 22.17 13.99
N VAL A 420 16.23 20.99 13.49
CA VAL A 420 16.42 20.71 12.07
C VAL A 420 15.52 19.56 11.70
N ALA A 421 14.72 19.74 10.67
CA ALA A 421 13.85 18.71 10.13
C ALA A 421 14.53 17.96 8.99
N LEU A 422 14.18 16.68 8.84
CA LEU A 422 14.54 15.84 7.69
C LEU A 422 13.27 15.14 7.23
N HIS A 423 12.96 15.21 5.93
CA HIS A 423 11.77 14.59 5.35
C HIS A 423 12.17 13.62 4.24
N GLY A 424 11.38 12.56 4.04
CA GLY A 424 11.63 11.59 2.96
C GLY A 424 11.71 12.23 1.56
N GLY A 425 11.02 13.37 1.36
CA GLY A 425 10.94 14.10 0.09
C GLY A 425 12.01 15.17 -0.14
N ASP A 426 12.93 15.41 0.80
CA ASP A 426 13.93 16.50 0.68
C ASP A 426 14.84 16.35 -0.55
N TRP A 427 14.95 15.14 -1.10
CA TRP A 427 15.76 14.84 -2.28
C TRP A 427 14.95 14.77 -3.59
N ALA A 428 13.67 15.18 -3.57
CA ALA A 428 12.80 15.14 -4.75
C ALA A 428 13.32 15.98 -5.93
N CYS A 429 14.05 17.06 -5.65
CA CYS A 429 14.75 17.88 -6.66
C CYS A 429 16.26 17.57 -6.75
N GLY A 430 16.71 16.46 -6.16
CA GLY A 430 18.11 16.03 -6.10
C GLY A 430 18.70 16.01 -4.68
N PRO A 431 19.76 15.23 -4.42
CA PRO A 431 20.36 15.13 -3.10
C PRO A 431 20.93 16.46 -2.61
N THR A 432 20.62 16.79 -1.36
CA THR A 432 21.18 17.95 -0.66
C THR A 432 22.50 17.64 0.06
N ASP A 433 22.82 16.36 0.29
CA ASP A 433 24.11 15.94 0.85
C ASP A 433 25.22 15.97 -0.24
N PRO A 434 26.31 16.73 -0.05
CA PRO A 434 27.37 16.83 -1.06
C PRO A 434 28.04 15.51 -1.45
N LYS A 435 28.16 14.55 -0.52
CA LYS A 435 28.75 13.24 -0.79
C LYS A 435 27.82 12.41 -1.67
N VAL A 436 26.52 12.44 -1.37
CA VAL A 436 25.50 11.72 -2.14
C VAL A 436 25.35 12.34 -3.52
N ALA A 437 25.28 13.66 -3.62
CA ALA A 437 25.25 14.38 -4.89
C ALA A 437 26.46 14.06 -5.77
N LYS A 438 27.67 14.04 -5.20
CA LYS A 438 28.89 13.65 -5.91
C LYS A 438 28.88 12.19 -6.36
N ALA A 439 28.37 11.28 -5.52
CA ALA A 439 28.25 9.87 -5.86
C ALA A 439 27.28 9.66 -7.03
N GLN A 440 26.12 10.31 -7.00
CA GLN A 440 25.13 10.26 -8.07
C GLN A 440 25.69 10.84 -9.38
N ALA A 441 26.38 12.00 -9.32
CA ALA A 441 27.02 12.60 -10.48
C ALA A 441 28.07 11.68 -11.12
N LYS A 442 28.81 10.91 -10.31
CA LYS A 442 29.80 9.92 -10.80
C LYS A 442 29.14 8.73 -11.52
N SER A 443 27.96 8.32 -11.07
CA SER A 443 27.21 7.21 -11.67
C SER A 443 26.56 7.55 -13.02
N GLY A 444 26.50 8.84 -13.37
CA GLY A 444 25.88 9.33 -14.61
C GLY A 444 24.35 9.28 -14.57
N ASP A 445 23.71 9.80 -15.63
CA ASP A 445 22.25 9.81 -15.77
C ASP A 445 21.76 8.52 -16.44
N ALA A 446 21.62 7.46 -15.62
CA ALA A 446 21.11 6.17 -16.08
C ALA A 446 19.71 6.27 -16.71
N VAL A 447 18.87 7.19 -16.21
CA VAL A 447 17.50 7.39 -16.71
C VAL A 447 17.53 7.95 -18.12
N ALA A 448 18.33 8.99 -18.38
CA ALA A 448 18.49 9.56 -19.71
C ALA A 448 19.03 8.54 -20.72
N VAL A 449 20.05 7.76 -20.34
CA VAL A 449 20.63 6.72 -21.20
C VAL A 449 19.58 5.66 -21.56
N LEU A 450 18.78 5.22 -20.59
CA LEU A 450 17.74 4.22 -20.83
C LEU A 450 16.59 4.77 -21.69
N ARG A 451 16.15 6.01 -21.45
CA ARG A 451 15.15 6.70 -22.29
C ARG A 451 15.63 6.84 -23.74
N GLU A 452 16.89 7.20 -23.93
CA GLU A 452 17.49 7.29 -25.27
C GLU A 452 17.49 5.93 -25.98
N ARG A 453 17.93 4.87 -25.28
CA ARG A 453 17.95 3.51 -25.83
C ARG A 453 16.54 3.01 -26.19
N ALA A 454 15.57 3.21 -25.30
CA ALA A 454 14.17 2.84 -25.55
C ALA A 454 13.60 3.61 -26.75
N GLY A 455 13.85 4.92 -26.85
CA GLY A 455 13.42 5.73 -27.99
C GLY A 455 14.01 5.27 -29.33
N ARG A 456 15.24 4.75 -29.35
CA ARG A 456 15.83 4.15 -30.56
C ARG A 456 15.19 2.82 -30.95
N LEU A 457 14.77 2.02 -29.97
CA LEU A 457 14.10 0.74 -30.20
C LEU A 457 12.68 0.92 -30.74
N LEU A 458 11.94 1.91 -30.23
CA LEU A 458 10.56 2.21 -30.64
C LEU A 458 10.44 2.90 -32.01
N ARG A 459 11.56 3.33 -32.61
CA ARG A 459 11.63 3.95 -33.94
C ARG A 459 11.95 2.94 -35.06
N LYS A 460 12.16 1.68 -34.72
CA LYS A 460 12.28 0.56 -35.66
C LYS A 460 10.97 -0.20 -35.70
#